data_AF-A0A2A5VMH6-F1
#
_entry.id   AF-A0A2A5VMH6-F1
#
_cell.length_a   1.000
_cell.length_b   1.000
_cell.length_c   1.000
_cell.angle_alpha   90.00
_cell.angle_beta   90.00
_cell.angle_gamma   90.00
#
_symmetry.space_group_name_H-M   'P 1'
#
loop_
_entity.id
_entity.type
_entity.pdbx_description
1 polymer ?
#
loop_
_entity_poly.entity_id
_entity_poly.type
_entity_poly.pdbx_seq_one_letter_code
_entity_poly.pdbx_strand_id
1 'polypeptide(L)'
;MIGRVVALLHVEALTVRRGTRNVLENFNMKIESGNCVILTGENGSGKSTLLESIAGIIPIQSGNVTIERPFGLALQSGGLNGDELVDERIGYAAQAAGIWNTDGLLKHWNLEHRSQDKIGQLSGGLYRRLAVLQGLMPAYGNQPRICLLDEPSEGLDDASVDTLLTDIASLRARGHAFLIATHDPRLHVCASSLLEIEGSSTEVTSNLEPSYAPEFSASEAKLSLSRWSSTLDRRTKWPILSRGVPLIGSILALYALLGNEIGSLILVPTFLAAIPCVSSLHHSKENRSGDWWRAMGGRLFTIDPLSILLILISPLLTASIFGLEQNSMIWVAIGLPFIGIYLASGAIHELAMKMPRTGGQYVPLLSLVLIWPLLIANDSVESCLDSTMCSDPWISLVVATSIPLIIWFGLPILHPRTASN
;
A
#
# COMPACT_ATOMS: atom_id res chain seq x y z
N MET A 1 37.58 -13.88 2.52
CA MET A 1 37.61 -12.41 2.61
C MET A 1 36.86 -12.04 3.88
N ILE A 2 37.48 -11.30 4.79
CA ILE A 2 36.78 -10.76 5.96
C ILE A 2 35.77 -9.74 5.43
N GLY A 3 34.49 -10.12 5.39
CA GLY A 3 33.42 -9.28 4.87
C GLY A 3 33.37 -7.98 5.65
N ARG A 4 33.27 -6.86 4.93
CA ARG A 4 33.15 -5.53 5.54
C ARG A 4 31.87 -5.53 6.38
N VAL A 5 32.00 -5.34 7.69
CA VAL A 5 30.85 -5.20 8.59
C VAL A 5 30.14 -3.89 8.23
N VAL A 6 28.96 -3.99 7.62
CA VAL A 6 28.13 -2.85 7.23
C VAL A 6 26.95 -2.75 8.20
N ALA A 7 26.68 -1.55 8.72
CA ALA A 7 25.48 -1.29 9.50
C ALA A 7 24.27 -1.23 8.56
N LEU A 8 23.28 -2.12 8.77
CA LEU A 8 22.07 -2.21 7.94
C LEU A 8 20.85 -1.56 8.61
N LEU A 9 20.88 -1.42 9.93
CA LEU A 9 19.88 -0.69 10.71
C LEU A 9 20.55 0.13 11.81
N HIS A 10 20.10 1.36 11.94
CA HIS A 10 20.45 2.26 13.02
C HIS A 10 19.20 2.95 13.56
N VAL A 11 18.98 2.83 14.87
CA VAL A 11 17.88 3.43 15.61
C VAL A 11 18.49 4.26 16.74
N GLU A 12 18.20 5.56 16.75
CA GLU A 12 18.71 6.52 17.73
C GLU A 12 17.57 7.19 18.47
N ALA A 13 17.61 7.16 19.81
CA ALA A 13 16.69 7.84 20.72
C ALA A 13 15.21 7.71 20.33
N LEU A 14 14.82 6.52 19.87
CA LEU A 14 13.49 6.27 19.32
C LEU A 14 12.44 6.30 20.44
N THR A 15 11.46 7.19 20.29
CA THR A 15 10.29 7.24 21.17
C THR A 15 9.04 6.97 20.34
N VAL A 16 8.25 5.98 20.77
CA VAL A 16 7.01 5.57 20.11
C VAL A 16 5.85 5.58 21.10
N ARG A 17 4.77 6.28 20.76
CA ARG A 17 3.54 6.37 21.53
C ARG A 17 2.36 5.77 20.78
N ARG A 18 1.59 4.90 21.44
CA ARG A 18 0.28 4.43 20.95
C ARG A 18 -0.83 5.01 21.82
N GLY A 19 -1.66 5.86 21.21
CA GLY A 19 -2.66 6.62 21.96
C GLY A 19 -2.00 7.51 23.01
N THR A 20 -2.30 7.25 24.28
CA THR A 20 -1.73 7.96 25.45
C THR A 20 -0.51 7.26 26.06
N ARG A 21 -0.24 6.00 25.70
CA ARG A 21 0.82 5.19 26.31
C ARG A 21 2.12 5.28 25.51
N ASN A 22 3.21 5.64 26.16
CA ASN A 22 4.55 5.47 25.61
C ASN A 22 4.89 3.98 25.62
N VAL A 23 5.15 3.43 24.44
CA VAL A 23 5.48 2.01 24.25
C VAL A 23 6.99 1.82 24.21
N LEU A 24 7.70 2.77 23.60
CA LEU A 24 9.16 2.80 23.54
C LEU A 24 9.62 4.20 23.95
N GLU A 25 10.67 4.28 24.78
CA GLU A 25 11.26 5.54 25.23
C GLU A 25 12.78 5.49 25.07
N ASN A 26 13.34 6.45 24.33
CA ASN A 26 14.78 6.60 24.12
C ASN A 26 15.50 5.29 23.71
N PHE A 27 14.87 4.51 22.83
CA PHE A 27 15.37 3.21 22.42
C PHE A 27 16.50 3.36 21.39
N ASN A 28 17.60 2.63 21.58
CA ASN A 28 18.77 2.67 20.71
C ASN A 28 19.12 1.25 20.25
N MET A 29 19.42 1.09 18.96
CA MET A 29 19.78 -0.21 18.39
C MET A 29 20.62 -0.03 17.13
N LYS A 30 21.59 -0.91 16.95
CA LYS A 30 22.34 -1.04 15.70
C LYS A 30 22.38 -2.51 15.31
N ILE A 31 22.09 -2.81 14.04
CA ILE A 31 22.20 -4.17 13.50
C ILE A 31 23.15 -4.14 12.31
N GLU A 32 24.14 -5.02 12.35
CA GLU A 32 25.17 -5.14 11.35
C GLU A 32 24.93 -6.37 10.46
N SER A 33 25.53 -6.36 9.28
CA SER A 33 25.53 -7.45 8.31
C SER A 33 25.90 -8.78 8.98
N GLY A 34 25.07 -9.80 8.82
CA GLY A 34 25.29 -11.12 9.39
C GLY A 34 24.85 -11.27 10.86
N ASN A 35 24.14 -10.31 11.45
CA ASN A 35 23.53 -10.46 12.77
C ASN A 35 22.07 -10.92 12.67
N CYS A 36 21.66 -11.80 13.59
CA CYS A 36 20.26 -12.18 13.81
C CYS A 36 19.87 -11.79 15.23
N VAL A 37 19.14 -10.69 15.36
CA VAL A 37 18.67 -10.17 16.66
C VAL A 37 17.25 -10.66 16.88
N ILE A 38 17.01 -11.33 18.00
CA ILE A 38 15.66 -11.74 18.39
C ILE A 38 15.17 -10.83 19.51
N LEU A 39 14.02 -10.19 19.29
CA LEU A 39 13.30 -9.42 20.29
C LEU A 39 12.47 -10.35 21.16
N THR A 40 12.77 -10.37 22.45
CA THR A 40 12.04 -11.11 23.48
C THR A 40 11.32 -10.16 24.43
N GLY A 41 10.47 -10.70 25.31
CA GLY A 41 9.68 -9.94 26.29
C GLY A 41 8.19 -10.24 26.15
N GLU A 42 7.37 -9.93 27.15
CA GLU A 42 5.96 -10.37 27.24
C GLU A 42 5.05 -9.89 26.10
N ASN A 43 3.85 -10.49 25.99
CA ASN A 43 2.82 -10.02 25.06
C ASN A 43 2.45 -8.57 25.38
N GLY A 44 2.53 -7.68 24.38
CA GLY A 44 2.27 -6.25 24.58
C GLY A 44 3.47 -5.43 25.09
N SER A 45 4.67 -6.02 25.18
CA SER A 45 5.94 -5.31 25.46
C SER A 45 6.33 -4.26 24.41
N GLY A 46 5.75 -4.35 23.20
CA GLY A 46 6.01 -3.38 22.13
C GLY A 46 6.83 -3.90 20.95
N LYS A 47 7.13 -5.21 20.86
CA LYS A 47 7.92 -5.82 19.76
C LYS A 47 7.42 -5.46 18.37
N SER A 48 6.15 -5.75 18.09
CA SER A 48 5.50 -5.39 16.83
C SER A 48 5.47 -3.88 16.61
N THR A 49 5.35 -3.09 17.69
CA THR A 49 5.41 -1.61 17.60
C THR A 49 6.79 -1.13 17.20
N LEU A 50 7.87 -1.73 17.71
CA LEU A 50 9.24 -1.43 17.31
C LEU A 50 9.45 -1.75 15.81
N LEU A 51 9.10 -2.98 15.39
CA LEU A 51 9.23 -3.40 13.98
C LEU A 51 8.45 -2.50 13.03
N GLU A 52 7.18 -2.22 13.33
CA GLU A 52 6.33 -1.37 12.49
C GLU A 52 6.78 0.08 12.47
N SER A 53 7.40 0.58 13.55
CA SER A 53 7.98 1.93 13.59
C SER A 53 9.25 2.00 12.75
N ILE A 54 10.12 0.98 12.83
CA ILE A 54 11.31 0.87 11.99
C ILE A 54 10.93 0.79 10.50
N ALA A 55 9.87 0.05 10.18
CA ALA A 55 9.35 -0.07 8.81
C ALA A 55 8.64 1.20 8.29
N GLY A 56 8.46 2.22 9.14
CA GLY A 56 7.77 3.47 8.79
C GLY A 56 6.25 3.37 8.70
N ILE A 57 5.66 2.29 9.24
CA ILE A 57 4.19 2.08 9.29
C ILE A 57 3.59 2.89 10.44
N ILE A 58 4.22 2.85 11.62
CA ILE A 58 3.82 3.67 12.76
C ILE A 58 4.66 4.95 12.78
N PRO A 59 4.03 6.13 12.95
CA PRO A 59 4.76 7.38 13.09
C PRO A 59 5.56 7.41 14.41
N ILE A 60 6.82 7.82 14.31
CA ILE A 60 7.72 8.05 15.45
C ILE A 60 7.50 9.46 16.02
N GLN A 61 7.60 9.64 17.34
CA GLN A 61 7.46 10.94 17.98
C GLN A 61 8.78 11.70 18.04
N SER A 62 9.87 10.99 18.31
CA SER A 62 11.24 11.52 18.35
C SER A 62 12.24 10.43 17.98
N GLY A 63 13.47 10.86 17.70
CA GLY A 63 14.56 9.97 17.30
C GLY A 63 14.70 9.85 15.78
N ASN A 64 15.62 9.01 15.36
CA ASN A 64 15.91 8.76 13.95
C ASN A 64 16.05 7.27 13.68
N VAL A 65 15.54 6.83 12.53
CA VAL A 65 15.68 5.45 12.04
C VAL A 65 16.29 5.51 10.66
N THR A 66 17.44 4.85 10.50
CA THR A 66 18.09 4.65 9.21
C THR A 66 18.13 3.16 8.91
N ILE A 67 17.46 2.74 7.84
CA ILE A 67 17.40 1.34 7.40
C ILE A 67 17.86 1.25 5.95
N GLU A 68 18.66 0.23 5.66
CA GLU A 68 19.14 -0.07 4.32
C GLU A 68 17.97 -0.59 3.45
N ARG A 69 17.79 -0.02 2.24
CA ARG A 69 16.66 -0.32 1.35
C ARG A 69 17.15 -0.94 0.03
N PRO A 70 16.42 -1.93 -0.53
CA PRO A 70 15.23 -2.58 0.01
C PRO A 70 15.49 -3.46 1.25
N PHE A 71 14.52 -3.49 2.18
CA PHE A 71 14.51 -4.38 3.35
C PHE A 71 13.32 -5.35 3.28
N GLY A 72 13.44 -6.48 3.98
CA GLY A 72 12.40 -7.50 4.07
C GLY A 72 11.40 -7.21 5.19
N LEU A 73 10.11 -7.48 4.98
CA LEU A 73 9.08 -7.28 5.99
C LEU A 73 8.01 -8.38 5.98
N ALA A 74 7.88 -9.07 7.11
CA ALA A 74 6.75 -9.94 7.42
C ALA A 74 5.99 -9.38 8.63
N LEU A 75 4.76 -8.92 8.42
CA LEU A 75 3.87 -8.46 9.48
C LEU A 75 3.19 -9.65 10.17
N GLN A 76 2.78 -9.49 11.43
CA GLN A 76 2.06 -10.53 12.16
C GLN A 76 0.77 -10.96 11.41
N SER A 77 0.03 -10.02 10.83
CA SER A 77 -1.20 -10.29 10.04
C SER A 77 -0.95 -10.56 8.54
N GLY A 78 0.30 -10.76 8.12
CA GLY A 78 0.69 -11.17 6.76
C GLY A 78 0.84 -10.08 5.71
N GLY A 79 0.06 -8.99 5.77
CA GLY A 79 0.24 -7.87 4.84
C GLY A 79 -0.01 -8.24 3.36
N LEU A 80 -0.94 -9.16 3.10
CA LEU A 80 -1.25 -9.71 1.77
C LEU A 80 -2.70 -9.37 1.39
N ASN A 81 -2.99 -9.08 0.13
CA ASN A 81 -4.39 -8.94 -0.34
C ASN A 81 -4.93 -10.31 -0.80
N GLY A 82 -6.17 -10.63 -0.45
CA GLY A 82 -6.76 -11.96 -0.67
C GLY A 82 -7.05 -12.26 -2.15
N ASP A 83 -7.20 -11.22 -2.98
CA ASP A 83 -7.44 -11.34 -4.41
C ASP A 83 -6.17 -11.50 -5.24
N GLU A 84 -4.97 -11.35 -4.66
CA GLU A 84 -3.70 -11.66 -5.31
C GLU A 84 -3.56 -13.19 -5.49
N LEU A 85 -2.83 -13.60 -6.52
CA LEU A 85 -2.34 -14.99 -6.62
C LEU A 85 -1.01 -15.13 -5.84
N VAL A 86 -0.69 -16.35 -5.41
CA VAL A 86 0.57 -16.66 -4.72
C VAL A 86 1.78 -16.29 -5.58
N ASP A 87 1.77 -16.66 -6.86
CA ASP A 87 2.84 -16.37 -7.80
C ASP A 87 2.99 -14.86 -8.07
N GLU A 88 1.87 -14.16 -8.26
CA GLU A 88 1.85 -12.70 -8.41
C GLU A 88 2.49 -12.00 -7.21
N ARG A 89 2.13 -12.46 -6.00
CA ARG A 89 2.63 -11.85 -4.76
C ARG A 89 4.14 -12.01 -4.62
N ILE A 90 4.66 -13.18 -4.90
CA ILE A 90 6.10 -13.43 -4.92
C ILE A 90 6.79 -12.57 -5.98
N GLY A 91 6.19 -12.44 -7.17
CA GLY A 91 6.68 -11.54 -8.22
C GLY A 91 6.71 -10.07 -7.79
N TYR A 92 5.71 -9.58 -7.04
CA TYR A 92 5.70 -8.21 -6.51
C TYR A 92 6.73 -8.00 -5.39
N ALA A 93 6.87 -8.98 -4.48
CA ALA A 93 7.88 -8.95 -3.44
C ALA A 93 9.30 -8.95 -4.05
N ALA A 94 9.54 -9.77 -5.07
CA ALA A 94 10.81 -9.83 -5.78
C ALA A 94 11.13 -8.50 -6.48
N GLN A 95 10.16 -7.91 -7.19
CA GLN A 95 10.31 -6.60 -7.81
C GLN A 95 10.64 -5.49 -6.79
N ALA A 96 9.99 -5.49 -5.63
CA ALA A 96 10.30 -4.58 -4.52
C ALA A 96 11.71 -4.81 -3.95
N ALA A 97 12.19 -6.05 -3.97
CA ALA A 97 13.54 -6.44 -3.56
C ALA A 97 14.63 -6.21 -4.63
N GLY A 98 14.26 -5.86 -5.87
CA GLY A 98 15.21 -5.80 -7.00
C GLY A 98 15.61 -7.18 -7.53
N ILE A 99 14.80 -8.20 -7.30
CA ILE A 99 15.00 -9.57 -7.81
C ILE A 99 14.07 -9.78 -9.01
N TRP A 100 14.60 -10.34 -10.10
CA TRP A 100 13.83 -10.57 -11.34
C TRP A 100 13.45 -12.01 -11.59
N ASN A 101 14.13 -12.95 -10.93
CA ASN A 101 13.84 -14.38 -11.05
C ASN A 101 13.57 -14.96 -9.66
N THR A 102 12.50 -15.74 -9.55
CA THR A 102 12.09 -16.48 -8.35
C THR A 102 11.85 -17.97 -8.65
N ASP A 103 12.40 -18.47 -9.75
CA ASP A 103 12.30 -19.87 -10.18
C ASP A 103 12.75 -20.80 -9.06
N GLY A 104 11.92 -21.81 -8.78
CA GLY A 104 12.19 -22.79 -7.72
C GLY A 104 12.01 -22.28 -6.29
N LEU A 105 11.78 -20.98 -6.05
CA LEU A 105 11.59 -20.46 -4.69
C LEU A 105 10.28 -20.96 -4.06
N LEU A 106 9.19 -20.95 -4.84
CA LEU A 106 7.92 -21.54 -4.41
C LEU A 106 8.03 -23.05 -4.19
N LYS A 107 8.91 -23.73 -4.93
CA LYS A 107 9.17 -25.16 -4.75
C LYS A 107 9.94 -25.42 -3.45
N HIS A 108 10.96 -24.61 -3.15
CA HIS A 108 11.73 -24.65 -1.90
C HIS A 108 10.81 -24.53 -0.67
N TRP A 109 9.84 -23.62 -0.72
CA TRP A 109 8.83 -23.44 0.34
C TRP A 109 7.59 -24.33 0.20
N ASN A 110 7.60 -25.34 -0.68
CA ASN A 110 6.47 -26.25 -0.89
C ASN A 110 5.12 -25.53 -1.14
N LEU A 111 5.15 -24.44 -1.91
CA LEU A 111 4.01 -23.61 -2.34
C LEU A 111 3.73 -23.68 -3.85
N GLU A 112 4.59 -24.34 -4.63
CA GLU A 112 4.47 -24.43 -6.09
C GLU A 112 3.11 -24.95 -6.57
N HIS A 113 2.58 -25.97 -5.89
CA HIS A 113 1.27 -26.58 -6.18
C HIS A 113 0.07 -25.65 -5.94
N ARG A 114 0.28 -24.51 -5.27
CA ARG A 114 -0.73 -23.47 -4.96
C ARG A 114 -0.38 -22.12 -5.59
N SER A 115 0.59 -22.08 -6.49
CA SER A 115 1.08 -20.85 -7.13
C SER A 115 -0.03 -20.04 -7.82
N GLN A 116 -1.03 -20.71 -8.38
CA GLN A 116 -2.15 -20.11 -9.09
C GLN A 116 -3.43 -19.95 -8.24
N ASP A 117 -3.38 -20.31 -6.96
CA ASP A 117 -4.51 -20.12 -6.06
C ASP A 117 -4.53 -18.66 -5.56
N LYS A 118 -5.74 -18.16 -5.29
CA LYS A 118 -5.90 -16.87 -4.61
C LYS A 118 -5.40 -16.97 -3.18
N ILE A 119 -4.76 -15.91 -2.68
CA ILE A 119 -4.27 -15.86 -1.30
C ILE A 119 -5.42 -16.05 -0.30
N GLY A 120 -6.60 -15.50 -0.59
CA GLY A 120 -7.79 -15.65 0.26
C GLY A 120 -8.33 -17.10 0.36
N GLN A 121 -7.84 -18.02 -0.47
CA GLN A 121 -8.22 -19.45 -0.44
C GLN A 121 -7.18 -20.31 0.29
N LEU A 122 -6.05 -19.74 0.72
CA LEU A 122 -5.02 -20.47 1.43
C LEU A 122 -5.46 -20.80 2.87
N SER A 123 -4.96 -21.93 3.38
CA SER A 123 -5.04 -22.21 4.82
C SER A 123 -4.16 -21.21 5.59
N GLY A 124 -4.44 -21.01 6.88
CA GLY A 124 -3.67 -20.07 7.72
C GLY A 124 -2.17 -20.33 7.70
N GLY A 125 -1.74 -21.60 7.70
CA GLY A 125 -0.33 -21.96 7.61
C GLY A 125 0.31 -21.67 6.24
N LEU A 126 -0.41 -21.92 5.14
CA LEU A 126 0.07 -21.55 3.79
C LEU A 126 0.14 -20.04 3.61
N TYR A 127 -0.85 -19.31 4.13
CA TYR A 127 -0.85 -17.85 4.17
C TYR A 127 0.36 -17.31 4.95
N ARG A 128 0.63 -17.87 6.13
CA ARG A 128 1.80 -17.51 6.94
C ARG A 128 3.09 -17.78 6.19
N ARG A 129 3.20 -18.95 5.57
CA ARG A 129 4.36 -19.36 4.79
C ARG A 129 4.69 -18.35 3.69
N LEU A 130 3.67 -17.90 2.96
CA LEU A 130 3.81 -16.87 1.93
C LEU A 130 4.23 -15.51 2.52
N ALA A 131 3.65 -15.10 3.65
CA ALA A 131 4.00 -13.85 4.32
C ALA A 131 5.46 -13.81 4.80
N VAL A 132 5.95 -14.93 5.36
CA VAL A 132 7.35 -15.09 5.77
C VAL A 132 8.27 -15.08 4.55
N LEU A 133 7.92 -15.82 3.50
CA LEU A 133 8.70 -15.85 2.26
C LEU A 133 8.87 -14.46 1.62
N GLN A 134 7.81 -13.66 1.60
CA GLN A 134 7.88 -12.25 1.20
C GLN A 134 8.82 -11.45 2.10
N GLY A 135 8.77 -11.67 3.41
CA GLY A 135 9.65 -10.99 4.37
C GLY A 135 11.11 -11.35 4.17
N LEU A 136 11.40 -12.56 3.68
CA LEU A 136 12.76 -13.01 3.36
C LEU A 136 13.23 -12.59 1.97
N MET A 137 12.33 -12.11 1.11
CA MET A 137 12.60 -11.88 -0.31
C MET A 137 13.89 -11.10 -0.58
N PRO A 138 14.16 -9.94 0.08
CA PRO A 138 15.39 -9.18 -0.18
C PRO A 138 16.67 -9.90 0.23
N ALA A 139 16.60 -10.82 1.18
CA ALA A 139 17.76 -11.62 1.58
C ALA A 139 18.11 -12.71 0.56
N TYR A 140 17.23 -13.12 -0.35
CA TYR A 140 17.64 -14.02 -1.43
C TYR A 140 18.46 -13.34 -2.53
N GLY A 141 18.62 -12.02 -2.49
CA GLY A 141 19.50 -11.28 -3.38
C GLY A 141 20.98 -11.43 -3.01
N ASN A 142 21.88 -11.04 -3.91
CA ASN A 142 23.34 -11.13 -3.72
C ASN A 142 23.98 -9.95 -2.95
N GLN A 143 23.19 -9.07 -2.34
CA GLN A 143 23.68 -7.90 -1.58
C GLN A 143 23.21 -7.97 -0.13
N PRO A 144 24.04 -7.62 0.88
CA PRO A 144 23.62 -7.61 2.28
C PRO A 144 22.39 -6.73 2.50
N ARG A 145 21.31 -7.33 3.00
CA ARG A 145 20.00 -6.71 3.30
C ARG A 145 19.56 -7.06 4.71
N ILE A 146 18.63 -6.29 5.27
CA ILE A 146 17.98 -6.59 6.54
C ILE A 146 16.54 -7.06 6.34
N CYS A 147 16.11 -8.05 7.12
CA CYS A 147 14.73 -8.54 7.17
C CYS A 147 14.12 -8.36 8.56
N LEU A 148 12.92 -7.77 8.59
CA LEU A 148 12.10 -7.50 9.77
C LEU A 148 10.95 -8.52 9.82
N LEU A 149 10.97 -9.43 10.79
CA LEU A 149 10.02 -10.55 10.85
C LEU A 149 9.26 -10.54 12.17
N ASP A 150 7.94 -10.36 12.12
CA ASP A 150 7.07 -10.35 13.30
C ASP A 150 6.33 -11.68 13.44
N GLU A 151 6.69 -12.48 14.44
CA GLU A 151 6.22 -13.84 14.75
C GLU A 151 6.36 -14.87 13.61
N PRO A 152 7.51 -14.98 12.91
CA PRO A 152 7.62 -15.75 11.66
C PRO A 152 7.27 -17.24 11.80
N SER A 153 7.42 -17.87 12.96
CA SER A 153 7.07 -19.28 13.17
C SER A 153 5.60 -19.53 13.50
N GLU A 154 4.83 -18.51 13.89
CA GLU A 154 3.44 -18.68 14.33
C GLU A 154 2.56 -19.18 13.16
N GLY A 155 1.95 -20.35 13.32
CA GLY A 155 1.11 -20.96 12.29
C GLY A 155 1.85 -21.76 11.22
N LEU A 156 3.18 -21.85 11.29
CA LEU A 156 3.97 -22.76 10.45
C LEU A 156 3.99 -24.18 11.03
N ASP A 157 3.99 -25.18 10.15
CA ASP A 157 4.29 -26.57 10.50
C ASP A 157 5.80 -26.76 10.72
N ASP A 158 6.18 -27.83 11.42
CA ASP A 158 7.58 -28.05 11.83
C ASP A 158 8.54 -28.06 10.64
N ALA A 159 8.15 -28.67 9.51
CA ALA A 159 8.96 -28.67 8.29
C ALA A 159 9.20 -27.26 7.72
N SER A 160 8.23 -26.34 7.83
CA SER A 160 8.42 -24.95 7.41
C SER A 160 9.27 -24.16 8.39
N VAL A 161 9.18 -24.45 9.69
CA VAL A 161 10.05 -23.85 10.71
C VAL A 161 11.50 -24.28 10.48
N ASP A 162 11.73 -25.54 10.16
CA ASP A 162 13.07 -26.05 9.81
C ASP A 162 13.62 -25.38 8.54
N THR A 163 12.76 -25.19 7.52
CA THR A 163 13.11 -24.46 6.31
C THR A 163 13.48 -23.01 6.62
N LEU A 164 12.68 -22.33 7.44
CA LEU A 164 12.94 -20.96 7.90
C LEU A 164 14.28 -20.84 8.65
N LEU A 165 14.56 -21.75 9.59
CA LEU A 165 15.80 -21.77 10.35
C LEU A 165 17.01 -21.98 9.44
N THR A 166 16.89 -22.91 8.50
CA THR A 166 17.93 -23.22 7.51
C THR A 166 18.20 -22.04 6.59
N ASP A 167 17.15 -21.38 6.11
CA ASP A 167 17.27 -20.19 5.26
C ASP A 167 17.90 -19.04 6.06
N ILE A 168 17.43 -18.73 7.28
CA ILE A 168 18.03 -17.67 8.12
C ILE A 168 19.53 -17.93 8.33
N ALA A 169 19.93 -19.15 8.69
CA ALA A 169 21.34 -19.48 8.91
C ALA A 169 22.18 -19.28 7.63
N SER A 170 21.69 -19.76 6.49
CA SER A 170 22.39 -19.69 5.20
C SER A 170 22.49 -18.25 4.68
N LEU A 171 21.40 -17.48 4.80
CA LEU A 171 21.34 -16.08 4.40
C LEU A 171 22.19 -15.21 5.33
N ARG A 172 22.21 -15.48 6.64
CA ARG A 172 23.10 -14.80 7.58
C ARG A 172 24.58 -15.00 7.22
N ALA A 173 24.97 -16.21 6.80
CA ALA A 173 26.33 -16.50 6.35
C ALA A 173 26.73 -15.69 5.09
N ARG A 174 25.75 -15.24 4.29
CA ARG A 174 25.96 -14.33 3.14
C ARG A 174 26.00 -12.85 3.51
N GLY A 175 25.83 -12.51 4.80
CA GLY A 175 25.86 -11.14 5.31
C GLY A 175 24.49 -10.49 5.47
N HIS A 176 23.38 -11.21 5.25
CA HIS A 176 22.06 -10.65 5.54
C HIS A 176 21.85 -10.55 7.05
N ALA A 177 21.08 -9.55 7.48
CA ALA A 177 20.74 -9.34 8.88
C ALA A 177 19.25 -9.58 9.12
N PHE A 178 18.91 -9.95 10.35
CA PHE A 178 17.54 -10.26 10.74
C PHE A 178 17.21 -9.58 12.08
N LEU A 179 16.01 -8.99 12.14
CA LEU A 179 15.38 -8.56 13.37
C LEU A 179 14.05 -9.30 13.49
N ILE A 180 13.98 -10.22 14.45
CA ILE A 180 12.85 -11.14 14.60
C ILE A 180 12.16 -10.87 15.93
N ALA A 181 10.89 -10.51 15.90
CA ALA A 181 10.07 -10.54 17.10
C ALA A 181 9.44 -11.92 17.23
N THR A 182 9.75 -12.64 18.32
CA THR A 182 9.07 -13.90 18.60
C THR A 182 9.17 -14.31 20.06
N HIS A 183 8.22 -15.13 20.48
CA HIS A 183 8.26 -15.88 21.74
C HIS A 183 8.63 -17.35 21.57
N ASP A 184 8.80 -17.82 20.34
CA ASP A 184 9.04 -19.22 20.04
C ASP A 184 10.51 -19.60 20.32
N PRO A 185 10.77 -20.50 21.28
CA PRO A 185 12.13 -20.85 21.66
C PRO A 185 12.90 -21.55 20.55
N ARG A 186 12.22 -22.14 19.56
CA ARG A 186 12.86 -22.81 18.41
C ARG A 186 13.71 -21.83 17.58
N LEU A 187 13.31 -20.56 17.52
CA LEU A 187 14.03 -19.53 16.77
C LEU A 187 15.29 -19.05 17.48
N HIS A 188 15.44 -19.24 18.80
CA HIS A 188 16.64 -18.79 19.54
C HIS A 188 17.93 -19.41 19.03
N VAL A 189 17.88 -20.59 18.40
CA VAL A 189 19.08 -21.28 17.89
C VAL A 189 19.78 -20.49 16.77
N CYS A 190 19.04 -19.67 16.01
CA CYS A 190 19.60 -18.85 14.93
C CYS A 190 20.08 -17.47 15.40
N ALA A 191 19.80 -17.08 16.65
CA ALA A 191 20.11 -15.77 17.18
C ALA A 191 21.62 -15.56 17.39
N SER A 192 22.10 -14.37 17.04
CA SER A 192 23.38 -13.84 17.53
C SER A 192 23.22 -13.08 18.85
N SER A 193 22.02 -12.55 19.11
CA SER A 193 21.72 -11.83 20.34
C SER A 193 20.22 -11.86 20.62
N LEU A 194 19.87 -12.03 21.89
CA LEU A 194 18.53 -11.84 22.40
C LEU A 194 18.44 -10.45 23.02
N LEU A 195 17.45 -9.67 22.61
CA LEU A 195 17.22 -8.33 23.12
C LEU A 195 15.83 -8.25 23.73
N GLU A 196 15.77 -7.98 25.03
CA GLU A 196 14.54 -7.67 25.72
C GLU A 196 14.27 -6.17 25.63
N ILE A 197 13.02 -5.79 25.34
CA ILE A 197 12.64 -4.38 25.17
C ILE A 197 12.90 -3.54 26.42
N GLU A 198 12.88 -4.16 27.61
CA GLU A 198 13.18 -3.52 28.89
C GLU A 198 14.70 -3.25 29.09
N GLY A 199 15.53 -3.49 28.08
CA GLY A 199 16.91 -3.01 28.00
C GLY A 199 17.97 -4.06 28.31
N SER A 200 17.60 -5.32 28.52
CA SER A 200 18.56 -6.41 28.70
C SER A 200 18.94 -7.00 27.33
N SER A 201 20.24 -6.99 27.00
CA SER A 201 20.77 -7.65 25.79
C SER A 201 21.68 -8.79 26.20
N THR A 202 21.42 -9.99 25.70
CA THR A 202 22.25 -11.17 25.91
C THR A 202 22.83 -11.63 24.58
N GLU A 203 24.15 -11.62 24.46
CA GLU A 203 24.82 -12.22 23.29
C GLU A 203 24.68 -13.74 23.34
N VAL A 204 24.34 -14.35 22.20
CA VAL A 204 24.14 -15.79 22.08
C VAL A 204 25.01 -16.30 20.93
N THR A 205 25.73 -17.39 21.18
CA THR A 205 26.43 -18.08 20.10
C THR A 205 25.43 -18.93 19.34
N SER A 206 25.23 -18.62 18.06
CA SER A 206 24.36 -19.42 17.19
C SER A 206 24.97 -20.78 16.93
N ASN A 207 24.18 -21.84 17.11
CA ASN A 207 24.63 -23.23 16.95
C ASN A 207 24.19 -23.86 15.62
N LEU A 208 23.56 -23.10 14.72
CA LEU A 208 23.10 -23.58 13.42
C LEU A 208 24.20 -23.43 12.36
N GLU A 209 24.54 -24.53 11.70
CA GLU A 209 25.41 -24.51 10.52
C GLU A 209 24.62 -24.07 9.28
N PRO A 210 25.19 -23.19 8.43
CA PRO A 210 24.54 -22.80 7.19
C PRO A 210 24.45 -23.99 6.23
N SER A 211 23.35 -24.07 5.50
CA SER A 211 23.10 -25.09 4.49
C SER A 211 22.80 -24.40 3.15
N TYR A 212 21.87 -24.94 2.37
CA TYR A 212 21.43 -24.38 1.11
C TYR A 212 20.22 -23.45 1.30
N ALA A 213 20.34 -22.24 0.75
CA ALA A 213 19.24 -21.35 0.43
C ALA A 213 19.36 -20.91 -1.04
N PRO A 214 18.26 -20.70 -1.78
CA PRO A 214 18.32 -20.11 -3.12
C PRO A 214 19.08 -18.77 -3.13
N GLU A 215 19.67 -18.40 -4.26
CA GLU A 215 20.32 -17.09 -4.45
C GLU A 215 19.97 -16.55 -5.83
N PHE A 216 19.62 -15.27 -5.89
CA PHE A 216 19.22 -14.60 -7.11
C PHE A 216 20.03 -13.32 -7.33
N SER A 217 20.24 -12.98 -8.60
CA SER A 217 20.92 -11.74 -8.97
C SER A 217 20.05 -10.55 -8.61
N ALA A 218 20.58 -9.65 -7.78
CA ALA A 218 19.92 -8.38 -7.49
C ALA A 218 20.17 -7.37 -8.62
N SER A 219 19.23 -6.45 -8.74
CA SER A 219 19.18 -5.41 -9.75
C SER A 219 18.47 -4.18 -9.17
N GLU A 220 18.20 -3.17 -10.00
CA GLU A 220 17.45 -2.00 -9.56
C GLU A 220 16.02 -2.37 -9.14
N ALA A 221 15.70 -2.10 -7.88
CA ALA A 221 14.37 -2.30 -7.32
C ALA A 221 13.35 -1.42 -8.05
N LYS A 222 12.28 -2.05 -8.56
CA LYS A 222 11.20 -1.37 -9.28
C LYS A 222 9.88 -1.69 -8.61
N LEU A 223 9.37 -0.73 -7.85
CA LEU A 223 8.05 -0.83 -7.25
C LEU A 223 6.98 -0.74 -8.34
N SER A 224 6.26 -1.84 -8.57
CA SER A 224 5.21 -1.92 -9.57
C SER A 224 3.81 -1.80 -8.97
N LEU A 225 3.59 -0.84 -8.07
CA LEU A 225 2.28 -0.65 -7.42
C LEU A 225 1.14 -0.47 -8.45
N SER A 226 1.42 0.23 -9.55
CA SER A 226 0.46 0.40 -10.65
C SER A 226 0.10 -0.92 -11.33
N ARG A 227 1.08 -1.82 -11.53
CA ARG A 227 0.83 -3.16 -12.06
C ARG A 227 0.01 -3.99 -11.07
N TRP A 228 0.37 -3.96 -9.79
CA TRP A 228 -0.39 -4.62 -8.72
C TRP A 228 -1.86 -4.18 -8.72
N SER A 229 -2.12 -2.87 -8.66
CA SER A 229 -3.48 -2.33 -8.69
C SER A 229 -4.21 -2.70 -9.98
N SER A 230 -3.55 -2.62 -11.14
CA SER A 230 -4.17 -2.94 -12.43
C SER A 230 -4.56 -4.41 -12.57
N THR A 231 -3.71 -5.32 -12.07
CA THR A 231 -3.98 -6.76 -12.04
C THR A 231 -5.21 -7.05 -11.18
N LEU A 232 -5.29 -6.46 -9.98
CA LEU A 232 -6.45 -6.59 -9.10
C LEU A 232 -7.70 -5.97 -9.71
N ASP A 233 -7.60 -4.83 -10.38
CA ASP A 233 -8.74 -4.19 -11.06
C ASP A 233 -9.31 -5.03 -12.19
N ARG A 234 -8.44 -5.70 -12.97
CA ARG A 234 -8.89 -6.63 -14.01
C ARG A 234 -9.65 -7.81 -13.44
N ARG A 235 -9.30 -8.27 -12.23
CA ARG A 235 -9.88 -9.42 -11.56
C ARG A 235 -11.17 -9.08 -10.82
N THR A 236 -11.17 -8.01 -10.03
CA THR A 236 -12.30 -7.56 -9.19
C THR A 236 -13.31 -6.73 -9.97
N LYS A 237 -12.92 -6.18 -11.14
CA LYS A 237 -13.70 -5.19 -11.90
C LYS A 237 -14.05 -3.95 -11.06
N TRP A 238 -13.24 -3.63 -10.05
CA TRP A 238 -13.54 -2.54 -9.12
C TRP A 238 -13.80 -1.18 -9.79
N PRO A 239 -13.05 -0.72 -10.82
CA PRO A 239 -13.37 0.53 -11.50
C PRO A 239 -14.79 0.57 -12.10
N ILE A 240 -15.24 -0.56 -12.67
CA ILE A 240 -16.57 -0.68 -13.26
C ILE A 240 -17.63 -0.67 -12.15
N LEU A 241 -17.41 -1.39 -11.06
CA LEU A 241 -18.34 -1.45 -9.94
C LEU A 241 -18.44 -0.11 -9.20
N SER A 242 -17.29 0.48 -8.86
CA SER A 242 -17.23 1.71 -8.08
C SER A 242 -17.66 2.95 -8.86
N ARG A 243 -17.50 2.99 -10.19
CA ARG A 243 -17.83 4.17 -11.01
C ARG A 243 -19.02 3.94 -11.91
N GLY A 244 -19.08 2.79 -12.57
CA GLY A 244 -20.17 2.44 -13.48
C GLY A 244 -21.51 2.28 -12.78
N VAL A 245 -21.56 1.69 -11.58
CA VAL A 245 -22.83 1.52 -10.84
C VAL A 245 -23.41 2.87 -10.40
N PRO A 246 -22.66 3.78 -9.74
CA PRO A 246 -23.18 5.13 -9.44
C PRO A 246 -23.57 5.91 -10.70
N LEU A 247 -22.78 5.80 -11.76
CA LEU A 247 -23.05 6.47 -13.04
C LEU A 247 -24.39 6.01 -13.63
N ILE A 248 -24.58 4.71 -13.85
CA ILE A 248 -25.80 4.16 -14.44
C ILE A 248 -26.99 4.40 -13.51
N GLY A 249 -26.83 4.16 -12.20
CA GLY A 249 -27.89 4.33 -11.22
C GLY A 249 -28.41 5.77 -11.15
N SER A 250 -27.51 6.75 -11.18
CA SER A 250 -27.89 8.17 -11.17
C SER A 250 -28.51 8.64 -12.49
N ILE A 251 -28.02 8.16 -13.64
CA ILE A 251 -28.65 8.44 -14.95
C ILE A 251 -30.08 7.91 -14.96
N LEU A 252 -30.30 6.66 -14.56
CA LEU A 252 -31.64 6.06 -14.53
C LEU A 252 -32.58 6.78 -13.57
N ALA A 253 -32.08 7.17 -12.39
CA ALA A 253 -32.86 7.94 -11.42
C ALA A 253 -33.26 9.31 -11.97
N LEU A 254 -32.34 10.04 -12.60
CA LEU A 254 -32.64 11.33 -13.22
C LEU A 254 -33.64 11.19 -14.37
N TYR A 255 -33.46 10.19 -15.24
CA TYR A 255 -34.39 9.92 -16.34
C TYR A 255 -35.81 9.59 -15.83
N ALA A 256 -35.91 8.79 -14.76
CA ALA A 256 -37.20 8.47 -14.16
C ALA A 256 -37.90 9.67 -13.51
N LEU A 257 -37.14 10.62 -12.95
CA LEU A 257 -37.69 11.77 -12.22
C LEU A 257 -38.00 12.97 -13.11
N LEU A 258 -37.15 13.24 -14.11
CA LEU A 258 -37.16 14.47 -14.90
C LEU A 258 -37.51 14.24 -16.38
N GLY A 259 -37.54 12.99 -16.84
CA GLY A 259 -37.73 12.68 -18.26
C GLY A 259 -36.64 13.37 -19.11
N ASN A 260 -37.05 14.20 -20.07
CA ASN A 260 -36.14 14.94 -20.95
C ASN A 260 -35.84 16.37 -20.48
N GLU A 261 -36.46 16.85 -19.40
CA GLU A 261 -36.23 18.20 -18.88
C GLU A 261 -35.03 18.23 -17.93
N ILE A 262 -33.84 18.09 -18.50
CA ILE A 262 -32.59 18.12 -17.73
C ILE A 262 -31.75 19.29 -18.21
N GLY A 263 -31.78 20.36 -17.43
CA GLY A 263 -30.83 21.45 -17.56
C GLY A 263 -29.46 21.04 -17.02
N SER A 264 -29.03 21.74 -15.99
CA SER A 264 -27.66 21.69 -15.51
C SER A 264 -27.31 20.41 -14.71
N LEU A 265 -28.32 19.63 -14.29
CA LEU A 265 -28.19 18.37 -13.52
C LEU A 265 -27.48 17.23 -14.28
N ILE A 266 -27.17 17.42 -15.56
CA ILE A 266 -26.48 16.46 -16.42
C ILE A 266 -25.11 16.01 -15.89
N LEU A 267 -24.50 16.82 -15.02
CA LEU A 267 -23.18 16.53 -14.44
C LEU A 267 -23.24 15.71 -13.15
N VAL A 268 -24.41 15.55 -12.54
CA VAL A 268 -24.57 14.78 -11.30
C VAL A 268 -24.07 13.33 -11.45
N PRO A 269 -24.37 12.60 -12.53
CA PRO A 269 -23.84 11.24 -12.71
C PRO A 269 -22.31 11.18 -12.78
N THR A 270 -21.71 12.14 -13.50
CA THR A 270 -20.25 12.26 -13.61
C THR A 270 -19.62 12.56 -12.25
N PHE A 271 -20.21 13.47 -11.47
CA PHE A 271 -19.78 13.78 -10.11
C PHE A 271 -19.81 12.55 -9.21
N LEU A 272 -20.93 11.83 -9.19
CA LEU A 272 -21.10 10.64 -8.36
C LEU A 272 -20.16 9.49 -8.77
N ALA A 273 -19.77 9.41 -10.04
CA ALA A 273 -18.76 8.46 -10.51
C ALA A 273 -17.31 8.85 -10.13
N ALA A 274 -17.03 10.14 -9.89
CA ALA A 274 -15.70 10.64 -9.56
C ALA A 274 -15.33 10.54 -8.07
N ILE A 275 -16.33 10.56 -7.17
CA ILE A 275 -16.14 10.54 -5.71
C ILE A 275 -15.59 9.21 -5.15
N PRO A 276 -16.03 8.02 -5.61
CA PRO A 276 -15.68 6.74 -4.98
C PRO A 276 -14.16 6.51 -4.88
N CYS A 277 -13.77 5.82 -3.80
CA CYS A 277 -12.38 5.52 -3.48
C CYS A 277 -11.62 4.92 -4.67
N VAL A 278 -10.38 5.37 -4.87
CA VAL A 278 -9.48 4.85 -5.91
C VAL A 278 -9.15 3.38 -5.64
N SER A 279 -8.97 2.61 -6.72
CA SER A 279 -8.69 1.18 -6.70
C SER A 279 -7.56 0.77 -5.77
N SER A 280 -6.38 1.37 -5.93
CA SER A 280 -5.19 1.00 -5.15
C SER A 280 -5.42 1.18 -3.65
N LEU A 281 -6.11 2.25 -3.27
CA LEU A 281 -6.51 2.50 -1.89
C LEU A 281 -7.54 1.46 -1.42
N HIS A 282 -8.55 1.14 -2.23
CA HIS A 282 -9.54 0.11 -1.89
C HIS A 282 -8.86 -1.24 -1.59
N HIS A 283 -8.04 -1.73 -2.52
CA HIS A 283 -7.31 -2.99 -2.38
C HIS A 283 -6.36 -2.98 -1.17
N SER A 284 -5.77 -1.82 -0.85
CA SER A 284 -4.83 -1.68 0.27
C SER A 284 -5.46 -1.83 1.66
N LYS A 285 -6.81 -1.77 1.77
CA LYS A 285 -7.51 -1.90 3.05
C LYS A 285 -7.51 -3.32 3.60
N GLU A 286 -7.34 -4.31 2.74
CA GLU A 286 -7.43 -5.72 3.13
C GLU A 286 -6.15 -6.19 3.83
N ASN A 287 -6.30 -6.86 4.98
CA ASN A 287 -5.25 -7.58 5.72
C ASN A 287 -3.92 -6.82 5.90
N ARG A 288 -3.99 -5.48 5.97
CA ARG A 288 -2.83 -4.58 6.09
C ARG A 288 -1.84 -4.67 4.91
N SER A 289 -2.31 -5.09 3.73
CA SER A 289 -1.53 -5.06 2.48
C SER A 289 -1.03 -3.66 2.15
N GLY A 290 -1.82 -2.62 2.46
CA GLY A 290 -1.41 -1.23 2.33
C GLY A 290 -0.23 -0.84 3.22
N ASP A 291 -0.14 -1.38 4.44
CA ASP A 291 0.98 -1.08 5.34
C ASP A 291 2.28 -1.66 4.80
N TRP A 292 2.24 -2.88 4.23
CA TRP A 292 3.39 -3.46 3.56
C TRP A 292 3.83 -2.63 2.34
N TRP A 293 2.89 -2.26 1.47
CA TRP A 293 3.21 -1.43 0.29
C TRP A 293 3.76 -0.04 0.68
N ARG A 294 3.27 0.57 1.78
CA ARG A 294 3.83 1.82 2.32
C ARG A 294 5.26 1.64 2.80
N ALA A 295 5.54 0.56 3.54
CA ALA A 295 6.88 0.26 4.01
C ALA A 295 7.88 0.13 2.84
N MET A 296 7.43 -0.46 1.71
CA MET A 296 8.26 -0.65 0.52
C MET A 296 8.39 0.58 -0.38
N GLY A 297 7.34 1.41 -0.54
CA GLY A 297 7.29 2.45 -1.58
C GLY A 297 6.58 3.77 -1.23
N GLY A 298 6.18 3.98 0.02
CA GLY A 298 5.73 5.28 0.56
C GLY A 298 4.35 5.81 0.10
N ARG A 299 4.00 5.73 -1.19
CA ARG A 299 2.71 6.19 -1.72
C ARG A 299 1.87 5.03 -2.26
N LEU A 300 0.62 4.95 -1.80
CA LEU A 300 -0.35 3.93 -2.24
C LEU A 300 -1.25 4.40 -3.38
N PHE A 301 -1.10 5.65 -3.82
CA PHE A 301 -1.96 6.25 -4.82
C PHE A 301 -1.46 5.93 -6.23
N THR A 302 -2.29 5.26 -7.04
CA THR A 302 -2.03 5.05 -8.47
C THR A 302 -3.24 5.47 -9.28
N ILE A 303 -2.97 6.10 -10.42
CA ILE A 303 -4.00 6.48 -11.38
C ILE A 303 -4.43 5.25 -12.16
N ASP A 304 -5.75 5.00 -12.21
CA ASP A 304 -6.35 3.95 -13.03
C ASP A 304 -6.87 4.54 -14.37
N PRO A 305 -6.32 4.12 -15.53
CA PRO A 305 -6.76 4.62 -16.83
C PRO A 305 -8.24 4.36 -17.13
N LEU A 306 -8.79 3.23 -16.68
CA LEU A 306 -10.19 2.88 -16.94
C LEU A 306 -11.14 3.84 -16.18
N SER A 307 -10.80 4.15 -14.94
CA SER A 307 -11.52 5.14 -14.13
C SER A 307 -11.53 6.53 -14.78
N ILE A 308 -10.38 6.99 -15.29
CA ILE A 308 -10.30 8.25 -16.03
C ILE A 308 -11.20 8.23 -17.26
N LEU A 309 -11.14 7.14 -18.04
CA LEU A 309 -11.94 7.00 -19.25
C LEU A 309 -13.45 7.06 -18.95
N LEU A 310 -13.91 6.35 -17.92
CA LEU A 310 -15.32 6.32 -17.51
C LEU A 310 -15.81 7.71 -17.08
N ILE A 311 -14.99 8.46 -16.33
CA ILE A 311 -15.33 9.81 -15.84
C ILE A 311 -15.30 10.83 -16.99
N LEU A 312 -14.32 10.73 -17.89
CA LEU A 312 -14.17 11.68 -18.99
C LEU A 312 -15.31 11.59 -20.00
N ILE A 313 -15.79 10.37 -20.26
CA ILE A 313 -16.85 10.11 -21.26
C ILE A 313 -18.25 10.25 -20.65
N SER A 314 -18.41 10.23 -19.32
CA SER A 314 -19.75 10.23 -18.72
C SER A 314 -20.63 11.43 -19.06
N PRO A 315 -20.15 12.70 -19.14
CA PRO A 315 -21.01 13.80 -19.54
C PRO A 315 -21.58 13.63 -20.95
N LEU A 316 -20.77 13.10 -21.88
CA LEU A 316 -21.20 12.80 -23.24
C LEU A 316 -22.28 11.70 -23.26
N LEU A 317 -22.10 10.65 -22.46
CA LEU A 317 -23.10 9.58 -22.34
C LEU A 317 -24.41 10.11 -21.78
N THR A 318 -24.36 10.92 -20.72
CA THR A 318 -25.56 11.52 -20.13
C THR A 318 -26.23 12.45 -21.14
N ALA A 319 -25.49 13.34 -21.82
CA ALA A 319 -26.02 14.23 -22.85
C ALA A 319 -26.73 13.48 -23.98
N SER A 320 -26.13 12.38 -24.45
CA SER A 320 -26.69 11.57 -25.53
C SER A 320 -27.99 10.87 -25.12
N ILE A 321 -28.12 10.45 -23.86
CA ILE A 321 -29.34 9.78 -23.36
C ILE A 321 -30.51 10.77 -23.25
N PHE A 322 -30.22 12.02 -22.86
CA PHE A 322 -31.21 13.08 -22.74
C PHE A 322 -31.45 13.87 -24.04
N GLY A 323 -30.81 13.47 -25.15
CA GLY A 323 -31.05 14.05 -26.47
C GLY A 323 -30.50 15.46 -26.67
N LEU A 324 -29.42 15.84 -25.96
CA LEU A 324 -28.79 17.15 -26.16
C LEU A 324 -27.86 17.13 -27.38
N GLU A 325 -28.31 17.74 -28.48
CA GLU A 325 -27.54 17.86 -29.72
C GLU A 325 -26.50 18.98 -29.62
N GLN A 326 -25.32 18.66 -29.08
CA GLN A 326 -24.18 19.57 -29.05
C GLN A 326 -22.88 18.87 -29.45
N ASN A 327 -21.83 19.64 -29.73
CA ASN A 327 -20.52 19.11 -30.14
C ASN A 327 -19.97 18.14 -29.08
N SER A 328 -19.67 16.91 -29.49
CA SER A 328 -19.14 15.86 -28.60
C SER A 328 -17.85 16.26 -27.89
N MET A 329 -17.02 17.11 -28.51
CA MET A 329 -15.79 17.61 -27.89
C MET A 329 -16.06 18.51 -26.68
N ILE A 330 -17.17 19.26 -26.67
CA ILE A 330 -17.54 20.13 -25.54
C ILE A 330 -17.89 19.27 -24.33
N TRP A 331 -18.69 18.21 -24.52
CA TRP A 331 -19.05 17.29 -23.44
C TRP A 331 -17.84 16.55 -22.85
N VAL A 332 -16.89 16.15 -23.68
CA VAL A 332 -15.62 15.57 -23.20
C VAL A 332 -14.80 16.60 -22.43
N ALA A 333 -14.74 17.86 -22.89
CA ALA A 333 -14.04 18.93 -22.18
C ALA A 333 -14.67 19.19 -20.80
N ILE A 334 -16.00 19.18 -20.71
CA ILE A 334 -16.75 19.31 -19.44
C ILE A 334 -16.43 18.15 -18.46
N GLY A 335 -15.94 17.02 -18.94
CA GLY A 335 -15.44 15.92 -18.11
C GLY A 335 -14.10 16.16 -17.41
N LEU A 336 -13.29 17.12 -17.89
CA LEU A 336 -11.93 17.37 -17.35
C LEU A 336 -11.89 17.76 -15.87
N PRO A 337 -12.74 18.68 -15.35
CA PRO A 337 -12.80 19.00 -13.94
C PRO A 337 -13.03 17.78 -13.04
N PHE A 338 -13.78 16.79 -13.52
CA PHE A 338 -14.13 15.59 -12.76
C PHE A 338 -12.95 14.61 -12.62
N ILE A 339 -11.98 14.63 -13.54
CA ILE A 339 -10.70 13.96 -13.33
C ILE A 339 -9.98 14.59 -12.14
N GLY A 340 -10.00 15.92 -12.03
CA GLY A 340 -9.49 16.64 -10.87
C GLY A 340 -10.19 16.20 -9.57
N ILE A 341 -11.52 16.13 -9.58
CA ILE A 341 -12.33 15.66 -8.44
C ILE A 341 -11.93 14.22 -8.05
N TYR A 342 -11.72 13.33 -9.02
CA TYR A 342 -11.24 11.97 -8.77
C TYR A 342 -9.87 11.93 -8.08
N LEU A 343 -8.91 12.73 -8.56
CA LEU A 343 -7.58 12.83 -7.95
C LEU A 343 -7.66 13.40 -6.52
N ALA A 344 -8.42 14.47 -6.34
CA ALA A 344 -8.63 15.12 -5.05
C ALA A 344 -9.33 14.17 -4.04
N SER A 345 -10.38 13.47 -4.48
CA SER A 345 -11.05 12.45 -3.67
C SER A 345 -10.07 11.37 -3.25
N GLY A 346 -9.21 10.90 -4.16
CA GLY A 346 -8.16 9.94 -3.83
C GLY A 346 -7.20 10.42 -2.75
N ALA A 347 -6.71 11.66 -2.83
CA ALA A 347 -5.86 12.25 -1.78
C ALA A 347 -6.57 12.36 -0.43
N ILE A 348 -7.85 12.74 -0.43
CA ILE A 348 -8.69 12.80 0.78
C ILE A 348 -8.81 11.40 1.42
N HIS A 349 -9.08 10.37 0.61
CA HIS A 349 -9.16 8.99 1.10
C HIS A 349 -7.81 8.48 1.60
N GLU A 350 -6.70 8.80 0.93
CA GLU A 350 -5.36 8.41 1.39
C GLU A 350 -5.03 9.06 2.74
N LEU A 351 -5.34 10.35 2.92
CA LEU A 351 -5.16 11.04 4.19
C LEU A 351 -5.96 10.35 5.30
N ALA A 352 -7.21 10.00 5.03
CA ALA A 352 -8.06 9.36 6.01
C ALA A 352 -7.56 7.97 6.44
N MET A 353 -6.87 7.25 5.55
CA MET A 353 -6.25 5.96 5.90
C MET A 353 -5.03 6.08 6.81
N LYS A 354 -4.39 7.26 6.86
CA LYS A 354 -3.24 7.52 7.73
C LYS A 354 -3.67 7.94 9.15
N MET A 355 -4.96 8.21 9.36
CA MET A 355 -5.45 8.65 10.65
C MET A 355 -5.52 7.49 11.66
N PRO A 356 -5.15 7.69 12.93
CA PRO A 356 -5.10 6.63 13.96
C PRO A 356 -6.41 5.87 14.19
N ARG A 357 -7.55 6.48 13.82
CA ARG A 357 -8.86 5.84 13.83
C ARG A 357 -9.31 5.61 12.40
N THR A 358 -9.10 4.39 11.92
CA THR A 358 -9.68 3.87 10.67
C THR A 358 -11.22 3.93 10.79
N GLY A 359 -11.82 4.98 10.22
CA GLY A 359 -13.26 5.24 10.34
C GLY A 359 -13.62 6.65 10.81
N GLY A 360 -12.65 7.56 10.95
CA GLY A 360 -12.95 8.98 11.17
C GLY A 360 -13.99 9.48 10.17
N GLN A 361 -15.14 9.92 10.68
CA GLN A 361 -16.31 10.44 9.97
C GLN A 361 -16.02 11.70 9.11
N TYR A 362 -14.75 12.03 8.89
CA TYR A 362 -14.27 13.24 8.25
C TYR A 362 -14.15 13.11 6.73
N VAL A 363 -14.05 11.90 6.17
CA VAL A 363 -13.99 11.72 4.69
C VAL A 363 -15.20 12.34 3.99
N PRO A 364 -16.44 12.06 4.42
CA PRO A 364 -17.62 12.67 3.80
C PRO A 364 -17.62 14.21 3.96
N LEU A 365 -17.22 14.71 5.13
CA LEU A 365 -17.11 16.15 5.40
C LEU A 365 -16.09 16.84 4.49
N LEU A 366 -14.91 16.23 4.29
CA LEU A 366 -13.87 16.79 3.43
C LEU A 366 -14.24 16.69 1.94
N SER A 367 -15.03 15.69 1.56
CA SER A 367 -15.55 15.59 0.18
C SER A 367 -16.60 16.64 -0.18
N LEU A 368 -17.23 17.32 0.79
CA LEU A 368 -18.18 18.41 0.50
C LEU A 368 -17.52 19.57 -0.26
N VAL A 369 -16.23 19.80 -0.03
CA VAL A 369 -15.46 20.82 -0.76
C VAL A 369 -15.44 20.54 -2.27
N LEU A 370 -15.57 19.28 -2.67
CA LEU A 370 -15.58 18.87 -4.08
C LEU A 370 -16.90 19.22 -4.80
N ILE A 371 -17.93 19.69 -4.09
CA ILE A 371 -19.17 20.18 -4.70
C ILE A 371 -18.93 21.51 -5.42
N TRP A 372 -18.00 22.36 -4.95
CA TRP A 372 -17.70 23.65 -5.61
C TRP A 372 -17.30 23.50 -7.09
N PRO A 373 -16.33 22.64 -7.44
CA PRO A 373 -15.99 22.34 -8.83
C PRO A 373 -17.19 21.90 -9.69
N LEU A 374 -18.14 21.14 -9.11
CA LEU A 374 -19.37 20.76 -9.81
C LEU A 374 -20.24 21.99 -10.10
N LEU A 375 -20.43 22.89 -9.13
CA LEU A 375 -21.24 24.11 -9.32
C LEU A 375 -20.64 25.02 -10.40
N ILE A 376 -19.31 25.17 -10.43
CA ILE A 376 -18.64 25.99 -11.47
C ILE A 376 -18.74 25.33 -12.85
N ALA A 377 -18.66 24.00 -12.92
CA ALA A 377 -18.86 23.26 -14.16
C ALA A 377 -20.32 23.35 -14.65
N ASN A 378 -21.27 23.43 -13.73
CA ASN A 378 -22.69 23.60 -14.00
C ASN A 378 -23.00 24.92 -14.73
N ASP A 379 -22.40 26.02 -14.28
CA ASP A 379 -22.50 27.32 -14.95
C ASP A 379 -21.99 27.25 -16.41
N SER A 380 -20.98 26.41 -16.66
CA SER A 380 -20.44 26.18 -18.01
C SER A 380 -21.45 25.43 -18.90
N VAL A 381 -22.19 24.47 -18.35
CA VAL A 381 -23.25 23.76 -19.07
C VAL A 381 -24.40 24.71 -19.41
N GLU A 382 -24.82 25.56 -18.48
CA GLU A 382 -25.87 26.56 -18.73
C GLU A 382 -25.47 27.54 -19.85
N SER A 383 -24.22 28.02 -19.85
CA SER A 383 -23.70 28.85 -20.95
C SER A 383 -23.68 28.14 -22.31
N CYS A 384 -23.48 26.81 -22.31
CA CYS A 384 -23.54 26.01 -23.53
C CYS A 384 -24.98 25.81 -24.02
N LEU A 385 -25.96 25.72 -23.12
CA LEU A 385 -27.37 25.55 -23.47
C LEU A 385 -28.02 26.87 -23.94
N ASP A 386 -27.62 28.00 -23.37
CA ASP A 386 -28.11 29.33 -23.73
C ASP A 386 -27.36 29.90 -24.94
N SER A 387 -27.87 29.60 -26.14
CA SER A 387 -27.37 30.10 -27.44
C SER A 387 -27.28 31.63 -27.63
N THR A 388 -27.62 32.45 -26.63
CA THR A 388 -27.76 33.91 -26.76
C THR A 388 -26.72 34.76 -26.01
N MET A 389 -25.98 34.20 -25.05
CA MET A 389 -24.90 34.92 -24.35
C MET A 389 -23.64 34.06 -24.32
N CYS A 390 -22.65 34.43 -25.13
CA CYS A 390 -21.36 33.76 -25.17
C CYS A 390 -20.49 34.29 -24.01
N SER A 391 -20.69 33.75 -22.80
CA SER A 391 -19.59 33.67 -21.83
C SER A 391 -18.72 32.48 -22.24
N ASP A 392 -17.41 32.70 -22.31
CA ASP A 392 -16.46 31.69 -22.78
C ASP A 392 -16.37 30.54 -21.75
N PRO A 393 -16.88 29.33 -22.02
CA PRO A 393 -17.02 28.26 -21.02
C PRO A 393 -15.65 27.73 -20.53
N TRP A 394 -14.58 28.11 -21.22
CA TRP A 394 -13.22 27.69 -20.92
C TRP A 394 -12.71 28.26 -19.59
N ILE A 395 -13.09 29.48 -19.21
CA ILE A 395 -12.58 30.10 -17.97
C ILE A 395 -13.12 29.35 -16.75
N SER A 396 -14.43 29.12 -16.70
CA SER A 396 -15.07 28.34 -15.65
C SER A 396 -14.53 26.91 -15.60
N LEU A 397 -14.30 26.27 -16.75
CA LEU A 397 -13.70 24.94 -16.82
C LEU A 397 -12.28 24.87 -16.24
N VAL A 398 -11.44 25.87 -16.56
CA VAL A 398 -10.08 25.98 -16.02
C VAL A 398 -10.12 26.15 -14.49
N VAL A 399 -11.00 27.03 -13.99
CA VAL A 399 -11.16 27.24 -12.54
C VAL A 399 -11.65 25.96 -11.86
N ALA A 400 -12.68 25.30 -12.40
CA ALA A 400 -13.24 24.06 -11.88
C ALA A 400 -12.21 22.91 -11.86
N THR A 401 -11.26 22.89 -12.80
CA THR A 401 -10.17 21.90 -12.83
C THR A 401 -9.05 22.24 -11.84
N SER A 402 -8.75 23.53 -11.67
CA SER A 402 -7.65 23.98 -10.81
C SER A 402 -7.88 23.69 -9.32
N ILE A 403 -9.11 23.87 -8.82
CA ILE A 403 -9.44 23.72 -7.38
C ILE A 403 -9.14 22.29 -6.89
N PRO A 404 -9.65 21.20 -7.52
CA PRO A 404 -9.32 19.85 -7.11
C PRO A 404 -7.83 19.51 -7.25
N LEU A 405 -7.14 20.04 -8.27
CA LEU A 405 -5.72 19.79 -8.45
C LEU A 405 -4.90 20.40 -7.31
N ILE A 406 -5.26 21.60 -6.85
CA ILE A 406 -4.62 22.22 -5.66
C ILE A 406 -4.80 21.33 -4.43
N ILE A 407 -6.00 20.77 -4.23
CA ILE A 407 -6.27 19.84 -3.12
C ILE A 407 -5.38 18.60 -3.24
N TRP A 408 -5.30 18.00 -4.43
CA TRP A 408 -4.47 16.82 -4.69
C TRP A 408 -2.97 17.08 -4.47
N PHE A 409 -2.44 18.23 -4.91
CA PHE A 409 -1.04 18.60 -4.69
C PHE A 409 -0.75 19.04 -3.25
N GLY A 410 -1.68 19.73 -2.60
CA GLY A 410 -1.49 20.34 -1.28
C GLY A 410 -1.63 19.36 -0.10
N LEU A 411 -2.61 18.45 -0.15
CA LEU A 411 -2.88 17.50 0.93
C LEU A 411 -1.67 16.64 1.34
N PRO A 412 -0.87 16.08 0.40
CA PRO A 412 0.31 15.30 0.76
C PRO A 412 1.39 16.09 1.49
N ILE A 413 1.44 17.42 1.36
CA ILE A 413 2.47 18.29 1.96
C ILE A 413 2.15 18.60 3.43
N LEU A 414 0.87 18.59 3.80
CA LEU A 414 0.40 19.03 5.11
C LEU A 414 0.61 18.03 6.25
N HIS A 415 1.07 16.80 5.97
CA HIS A 415 1.25 15.78 7.00
C HIS A 415 2.72 15.58 7.38
N PRO A 416 3.05 15.49 8.68
CA PRO A 416 4.43 15.26 9.14
C PRO A 416 5.00 13.96 8.57
N ARG A 417 6.31 14.03 8.31
CA ARG A 417 7.18 12.98 7.74
C ARG A 417 6.95 11.65 8.44
N THR A 418 6.43 10.65 7.73
CA THR A 418 6.70 9.25 8.04
C THR A 418 8.21 9.04 7.90
N ALA A 419 8.84 8.29 8.82
CA ALA A 419 10.28 8.15 8.90
C ALA A 419 10.92 7.95 7.51
N SER A 420 11.85 8.86 7.16
CA SER A 420 12.64 8.90 5.92
C SER A 420 11.86 9.04 4.60
N ASN A 421 11.64 10.28 4.17
CA ASN A 421 11.97 10.69 2.80
C ASN A 421 13.11 11.69 2.89
#